data_AF-A0A8C4XKL6-F1
#
_entry.id   AF-A0A8C4XKL6-F1
#
_cell.length_a   1.000
_cell.length_b   1.000
_cell.length_c   1.000
_cell.angle_alpha   90.00
_cell.angle_beta   90.00
_cell.angle_gamma   90.00
#
_symmetry.space_group_name_H-M   'P 1'
#
loop_
_entity.id
_entity.type
_entity.pdbx_description
1 polymer ?
#
loop_
_entity_poly.entity_id
_entity_poly.type
_entity_poly.pdbx_seq_one_letter_code
_entity_poly.pdbx_strand_id
1 'polypeptide(L)'
;MRDWEGGICVPGVFRWPGVLLARTVTNDPTSPMDIYPIVVHLAGGILPQVIDGQNLGPLLQGRAQSKYLFHSIWKAPYVTPVLHPPAAGACCGKRVCPCFGEGVTHHELLLLFDLSRDPSEAKPLSADTEPRFDTIIKKIERATEEHRRTLTPDPEQLSMYNMVWKLWLQPCCGTFTFCW
;
A
#
# COMPACT_ATOMS: atom_id res chain seq x y z
N MET A 1 -11.40 4.17 -6.38
CA MET A 1 -11.16 2.71 -6.36
C MET A 1 -9.76 2.31 -5.89
N ARG A 2 -8.81 3.23 -5.61
CA ARG A 2 -7.44 2.82 -5.25
C ARG A 2 -7.31 2.28 -3.82
N ASP A 3 -8.01 2.85 -2.84
CA ASP A 3 -7.78 2.49 -1.43
C ASP A 3 -8.69 1.37 -0.90
N TRP A 4 -9.57 0.80 -1.74
CA TRP A 4 -10.35 -0.40 -1.40
C TRP A 4 -9.54 -1.66 -1.72
N GLU A 5 -9.92 -2.82 -1.17
CA GLU A 5 -9.18 -4.08 -1.28
C GLU A 5 -8.95 -4.47 -2.74
N GLY A 6 -9.94 -4.23 -3.61
CA GLY A 6 -9.79 -4.45 -5.06
C GLY A 6 -8.75 -3.55 -5.75
N GLY A 7 -8.25 -2.50 -5.10
CA GLY A 7 -7.20 -1.60 -5.60
C GLY A 7 -5.81 -1.83 -4.99
N ILE A 8 -5.74 -2.42 -3.78
CA ILE A 8 -4.48 -2.66 -3.05
C ILE A 8 -4.07 -4.13 -3.01
N CYS A 9 -5.04 -5.05 -3.01
CA CYS A 9 -4.79 -6.48 -2.93
C CYS A 9 -4.44 -7.02 -4.31
N VAL A 10 -3.25 -7.59 -4.44
CA VAL A 10 -2.72 -8.10 -5.69
C VAL A 10 -2.20 -9.52 -5.51
N PRO A 11 -2.23 -10.35 -6.56
CA PRO A 11 -1.67 -11.70 -6.47
C PRO A 11 -0.15 -11.65 -6.25
N GLY A 12 0.33 -12.32 -5.20
CA GLY A 12 1.75 -12.53 -4.92
C GLY A 12 2.11 -14.02 -4.99
N VAL A 13 3.04 -14.40 -5.86
CA VAL A 13 3.49 -15.79 -6.03
C VAL A 13 5.01 -15.85 -6.00
N PHE A 14 5.55 -16.66 -5.10
CA PHE A 14 6.98 -16.93 -4.99
C PHE A 14 7.28 -18.37 -5.37
N ARG A 15 8.34 -18.59 -6.18
CA ARG A 15 8.80 -19.92 -6.56
C ARG A 15 10.31 -20.00 -6.44
N TRP A 16 10.78 -20.85 -5.54
CA TRP A 16 12.20 -21.14 -5.39
C TRP A 16 12.42 -22.63 -5.05
N PRO A 17 12.68 -23.45 -6.08
CA PRO A 17 12.88 -24.88 -5.91
C PRO A 17 14.04 -25.20 -4.95
N GLY A 18 13.84 -26.18 -4.06
CA GLY A 18 14.85 -26.61 -3.09
C GLY A 18 15.01 -25.71 -1.86
N VAL A 19 14.41 -24.52 -1.84
CA VAL A 19 14.47 -23.58 -0.72
C VAL A 19 13.09 -23.36 -0.10
N LEU A 20 12.08 -23.11 -0.93
CA LEU A 20 10.71 -22.92 -0.47
C LEU A 20 9.92 -24.22 -0.59
N LEU A 21 9.06 -24.47 0.40
CA LEU A 21 8.12 -25.59 0.36
C LEU A 21 7.12 -25.35 -0.78
N ALA A 22 6.93 -26.38 -1.61
CA ALA A 22 6.00 -26.30 -2.72
C ALA A 22 4.56 -26.29 -2.20
N ARG A 23 3.70 -25.52 -2.87
CA ARG A 23 2.24 -25.46 -2.61
C ARG A 23 1.88 -24.95 -1.21
N THR A 24 2.73 -24.14 -0.60
CA THR A 24 2.42 -23.43 0.64
C THR A 24 1.58 -22.18 0.34
N VAL A 25 0.62 -21.91 1.22
CA VAL A 25 -0.19 -20.68 1.21
C VAL A 25 0.00 -19.98 2.55
N THR A 26 0.26 -18.67 2.51
CA THR A 26 0.26 -17.80 3.68
C THR A 26 -0.82 -16.74 3.50
N ASN A 27 -1.51 -16.43 4.60
CA ASN A 27 -2.50 -15.35 4.67
C ASN A 27 -1.95 -14.15 5.47
N ASP A 28 -0.65 -14.13 5.75
CA ASP A 28 -0.01 -13.00 6.39
C ASP A 28 -0.04 -11.79 5.45
N PRO A 29 -0.35 -10.58 5.96
CA PRO A 29 -0.29 -9.39 5.14
C PRO A 29 1.16 -9.13 4.73
N THR A 30 1.35 -8.92 3.43
CA THR A 30 2.64 -8.63 2.81
C THR A 30 2.53 -7.41 1.91
N SER A 31 3.66 -6.74 1.69
CA SER A 31 3.75 -5.53 0.86
C SER A 31 4.69 -5.77 -0.32
N PRO A 32 4.44 -5.18 -1.50
CA PRO A 32 5.42 -5.16 -2.59
C PRO A 32 6.79 -4.60 -2.18
N MET A 33 6.83 -3.72 -1.18
CA MET A 33 8.07 -3.17 -0.62
C MET A 33 8.95 -4.23 0.05
N ASP A 34 8.37 -5.36 0.47
CA ASP A 34 9.08 -6.48 1.10
C ASP A 34 9.98 -7.24 0.11
N ILE A 35 9.76 -7.09 -1.20
CA ILE A 35 10.58 -7.75 -2.23
C ILE A 35 12.02 -7.22 -2.18
N TYR A 36 12.19 -5.91 -1.98
CA TYR A 36 13.51 -5.26 -1.95
C TYR A 36 14.47 -5.89 -0.91
N PRO A 37 14.12 -5.97 0.39
CA PRO A 37 15.01 -6.56 1.39
C PRO A 37 15.27 -8.06 1.17
N ILE A 38 14.32 -8.81 0.59
CA ILE A 38 14.56 -10.22 0.21
C ILE A 38 15.69 -10.28 -0.81
N VAL A 39 15.57 -9.56 -1.93
CA VAL A 39 16.55 -9.62 -3.01
C VAL A 39 17.94 -9.18 -2.53
N VAL A 40 18.03 -8.11 -1.76
CA VAL A 40 19.30 -7.63 -1.19
C VAL A 40 19.93 -8.68 -0.27
N HIS A 41 19.13 -9.30 0.61
CA HIS A 41 19.61 -10.35 1.50
C HIS A 41 20.14 -11.56 0.72
N LEU A 42 19.45 -11.98 -0.34
CA LEU A 42 19.87 -13.10 -1.19
C LEU A 42 21.14 -12.81 -1.98
N ALA A 43 21.34 -11.55 -2.38
CA ALA A 43 22.55 -11.10 -3.05
C ALA A 43 23.73 -10.89 -2.09
N GLY A 44 23.55 -11.07 -0.77
CA GLY A 44 24.58 -10.78 0.24
C GLY A 44 24.87 -9.29 0.41
N GLY A 45 23.92 -8.41 0.04
CA GLY A 45 24.04 -6.97 0.16
C GLY A 45 23.74 -6.44 1.55
N ILE A 46 23.96 -5.14 1.74
CA ILE A 46 23.69 -4.42 2.99
C ILE A 46 22.51 -3.48 2.76
N LEU A 47 21.53 -3.52 3.66
CA LEU A 47 20.36 -2.66 3.60
C LEU A 47 20.65 -1.27 4.19
N PRO A 48 20.03 -0.21 3.65
CA PRO A 48 20.05 1.10 4.29
C PRO A 48 19.27 1.08 5.62
N GLN A 49 19.53 2.06 6.48
CA GLN A 49 19.01 2.06 7.86
C GLN A 49 17.48 2.19 7.96
N VAL A 50 16.85 2.88 7.01
CA VAL A 50 15.41 3.13 7.00
C VAL A 50 14.81 2.54 5.73
N ILE A 51 14.01 1.49 5.90
CA ILE A 51 13.22 0.85 4.84
C ILE A 51 11.87 0.44 5.43
N ASP A 52 10.81 0.52 4.63
CA ASP A 52 9.48 0.07 5.06
C ASP A 52 9.29 -1.45 4.90
N GLY A 53 9.98 -2.04 3.92
CA GLY A 53 9.89 -3.46 3.60
C GLY A 53 10.58 -4.36 4.64
N GLN A 54 10.09 -5.59 4.76
CA GLN A 54 10.66 -6.63 5.62
C GLN A 54 11.14 -7.84 4.83
N ASN A 55 12.21 -8.49 5.29
CA ASN A 55 12.69 -9.73 4.67
C ASN A 55 11.72 -10.89 4.97
N LEU A 56 10.92 -11.29 3.98
CA LEU A 56 9.97 -12.41 4.10
C LEU A 56 10.64 -13.79 3.97
N GLY A 57 11.94 -13.90 3.74
CA GLY A 57 12.64 -15.18 3.59
C GLY A 57 12.30 -16.20 4.69
N PRO A 58 12.38 -15.83 5.99
CA PRO A 58 11.96 -16.70 7.09
C PRO A 58 10.46 -17.07 7.08
N LEU A 59 9.58 -16.14 6.67
CA LEU A 59 8.15 -16.38 6.54
C LEU A 59 7.86 -17.40 5.43
N LEU A 60 8.46 -17.19 4.24
CA LEU A 60 8.28 -18.07 3.07
C LEU A 60 8.84 -19.48 3.32
N GLN A 61 9.88 -19.60 4.15
CA GLN A 61 10.44 -20.89 4.58
C GLN A 61 9.65 -21.56 5.72
N GLY A 62 8.59 -20.93 6.23
CA GLY A 62 7.81 -21.43 7.38
C GLY A 62 8.58 -21.41 8.71
N ARG A 63 9.67 -20.64 8.80
CA ARG A 63 10.55 -20.55 9.98
C ARG A 63 10.17 -19.42 10.92
N ALA A 64 9.37 -18.47 10.45
CA ALA A 64 8.91 -17.35 11.23
C ALA A 64 7.45 -17.02 10.91
N GLN A 65 6.81 -16.36 11.86
CA GLN A 65 5.54 -15.67 11.66
C GLN A 65 5.84 -14.20 11.31
N SER A 66 4.95 -13.58 10.53
CA SER A 66 5.10 -12.17 10.20
C SER A 66 5.04 -11.31 11.47
N LYS A 67 5.77 -10.20 11.52
CA LYS A 67 5.60 -9.19 12.59
C LYS A 67 4.17 -8.63 12.64
N TYR A 68 3.43 -8.79 11.54
CA TYR A 68 2.05 -8.36 11.39
C TYR A 68 1.03 -9.43 11.78
N LEU A 69 1.46 -10.55 12.39
CA LEU A 69 0.56 -11.66 12.74
C LEU A 69 -0.37 -11.24 13.89
N PHE A 70 -1.49 -10.65 13.50
CA PHE A 70 -2.66 -10.42 14.34
C PHE A 70 -3.73 -11.44 13.96
N HIS A 71 -4.54 -11.86 14.93
CA HIS A 71 -5.68 -12.75 14.71
C HIS A 71 -6.75 -12.13 13.77
N SER A 72 -6.68 -10.81 13.56
CA SER A 72 -7.56 -10.04 12.70
C SER A 72 -6.75 -8.97 11.96
N ILE A 73 -7.06 -8.76 10.68
CA ILE A 73 -6.49 -7.71 9.84
C ILE A 73 -7.49 -6.56 9.80
N TRP A 74 -7.06 -5.38 10.26
CA TRP A 74 -7.91 -4.20 10.33
C TRP A 74 -7.47 -3.18 9.30
N LYS A 75 -8.45 -2.54 8.66
CA LYS A 75 -8.20 -1.47 7.70
C LYS A 75 -8.97 -0.21 8.10
N ALA A 76 -8.26 0.92 8.03
CA ALA A 76 -8.79 2.21 8.43
C ALA A 76 -8.38 3.31 7.45
N PRO A 77 -9.19 3.60 6.40
CA PRO A 77 -8.89 4.67 5.46
C PRO A 77 -9.12 6.05 6.10
N TYR A 78 -8.10 6.91 6.03
CA TYR A 78 -8.20 8.33 6.44
C TYR A 78 -8.88 9.21 5.39
N VAL A 79 -8.85 8.79 4.12
CA VAL A 79 -9.35 9.55 2.98
C VAL A 79 -10.09 8.59 2.06
N THR A 80 -11.28 8.99 1.60
CA THR A 80 -12.01 8.24 0.56
C THR A 80 -12.44 9.16 -0.57
N PRO A 81 -12.41 8.70 -1.84
CA PRO A 81 -12.86 9.51 -2.96
C PRO A 81 -14.37 9.75 -2.94
N VAL A 82 -14.78 10.95 -3.35
CA VAL A 82 -16.19 11.26 -3.59
C VAL A 82 -16.62 10.57 -4.89
N LEU A 83 -17.41 9.51 -4.75
CA LEU A 83 -17.88 8.69 -5.87
C LEU A 83 -18.99 9.39 -6.66
N HIS A 84 -19.06 9.11 -7.97
CA HIS A 84 -20.06 9.69 -8.85
C HIS A 84 -20.60 8.64 -9.84
N PRO A 85 -21.92 8.42 -9.93
CA PRO A 85 -22.95 8.96 -9.04
C PRO A 85 -22.82 8.42 -7.60
N PRO A 86 -23.44 9.05 -6.60
CA PRO A 86 -23.40 8.59 -5.21
C PRO A 86 -23.77 7.11 -5.10
N ALA A 87 -23.08 6.37 -4.24
CA ALA A 87 -23.25 4.93 -4.02
C ALA A 87 -22.93 3.98 -5.20
N ALA A 88 -22.40 4.47 -6.34
CA ALA A 88 -22.06 3.61 -7.48
C ALA A 88 -20.81 2.74 -7.28
N GLY A 89 -20.06 2.91 -6.18
CA GLY A 89 -18.74 2.26 -5.98
C GLY A 89 -17.63 2.78 -6.90
N ALA A 90 -17.93 3.70 -7.83
CA ALA A 90 -17.06 4.13 -8.92
C ALA A 90 -17.19 5.65 -9.21
N CYS A 91 -16.27 6.19 -10.01
CA CYS A 91 -16.39 7.52 -10.61
C CYS A 91 -16.79 7.38 -12.09
N CYS A 92 -18.04 6.98 -12.33
CA CYS A 92 -18.62 6.88 -13.67
C CYS A 92 -18.60 8.26 -14.36
N GLY A 93 -18.20 8.29 -15.63
CA GLY A 93 -18.15 9.52 -16.43
C GLY A 93 -16.92 10.41 -16.19
N LYS A 94 -16.05 10.09 -15.22
CA LYS A 94 -14.75 10.75 -15.05
C LYS A 94 -13.64 9.82 -15.54
N ARG A 95 -12.65 10.38 -16.25
CA ARG A 95 -11.46 9.61 -16.69
C ARG A 95 -10.60 9.17 -15.50
N VAL A 96 -10.54 10.00 -14.46
CA VAL A 96 -9.75 9.77 -13.25
C VAL A 96 -10.60 10.16 -12.04
N CYS A 97 -10.66 9.29 -11.02
CA CYS A 97 -11.21 9.66 -9.72
C CYS A 97 -10.26 10.66 -9.02
N PRO A 98 -10.74 11.79 -8.50
CA PRO A 98 -9.91 12.67 -7.68
C PRO A 98 -9.45 11.94 -6.40
N CYS A 99 -8.24 12.27 -5.95
CA CYS A 99 -7.60 11.68 -4.77
C CYS A 99 -7.04 12.74 -3.79
N PHE A 100 -7.31 14.02 -4.04
CA PHE A 100 -6.90 15.14 -3.20
C PHE A 100 -7.91 16.30 -3.34
N GLY A 101 -7.82 17.27 -2.43
CA GLY A 101 -8.66 18.48 -2.45
C GLY A 101 -10.13 18.20 -2.19
N GLU A 102 -11.02 18.96 -2.84
CA GLU A 102 -12.48 18.85 -2.65
C GLU A 102 -13.09 17.55 -3.20
N GLY A 103 -12.31 16.75 -3.95
CA GLY A 103 -12.75 15.48 -4.51
C GLY A 103 -12.67 14.30 -3.56
N VAL A 104 -12.27 14.52 -2.30
CA VAL A 104 -12.14 13.48 -1.28
C VAL A 104 -12.83 13.87 0.02
N THR A 105 -13.30 12.86 0.76
CA THR A 105 -13.79 13.00 2.13
C THR A 105 -12.68 12.60 3.09
N HIS A 106 -12.34 13.48 4.02
CA HIS A 106 -11.45 13.18 5.13
C HIS A 106 -12.26 12.66 6.31
N HIS A 107 -11.82 11.55 6.89
CA HIS A 107 -12.49 10.92 8.03
C HIS A 107 -11.74 11.27 9.32
N GLU A 108 -12.34 12.11 10.15
CA GLU A 108 -11.81 12.42 11.49
C GLU A 108 -12.03 11.25 12.46
N LEU A 109 -13.19 10.60 12.37
CA LEU A 109 -13.45 9.28 12.96
C LEU A 109 -13.19 8.22 11.89
N LEU A 110 -12.08 7.50 12.06
CA LEU A 110 -11.64 6.45 11.14
C LEU A 110 -12.76 5.43 10.90
N LEU A 111 -13.19 5.30 9.65
CA LEU A 111 -13.94 4.13 9.20
C LEU A 111 -13.05 2.90 9.46
N LEU A 112 -13.55 1.92 10.21
CA LEU A 112 -12.79 0.71 10.55
C LEU A 112 -13.45 -0.52 9.92
N PHE A 113 -12.66 -1.37 9.28
CA PHE A 113 -13.11 -2.63 8.70
C PHE A 113 -12.26 -3.80 9.23
N ASP A 114 -12.89 -4.96 9.44
CA ASP A 114 -12.21 -6.23 9.72
C ASP A 114 -12.11 -7.05 8.43
N LEU A 115 -10.95 -7.02 7.77
CA LEU A 115 -10.72 -7.74 6.51
C LEU A 115 -10.73 -9.26 6.70
N SER A 116 -10.53 -9.76 7.92
CA SER A 116 -10.59 -11.20 8.19
C SER A 116 -12.02 -11.74 8.18
N ARG A 117 -13.02 -10.88 8.44
CA ARG A 117 -14.45 -11.24 8.43
C ARG A 117 -15.21 -10.66 7.24
N ASP A 118 -14.80 -9.49 6.76
CA ASP A 118 -15.40 -8.77 5.65
C ASP A 118 -14.32 -8.31 4.64
N PRO A 119 -13.84 -9.24 3.79
CA PRO A 119 -12.87 -8.90 2.75
C PRO A 119 -13.45 -7.97 1.67
N SER A 120 -14.78 -7.81 1.62
CA SER A 120 -15.47 -6.90 0.70
C SER A 120 -15.56 -5.47 1.21
N GLU A 121 -15.16 -5.21 2.46
CA GLU A 121 -15.24 -3.90 3.12
C GLU A 121 -16.65 -3.29 3.04
N ALA A 122 -17.68 -4.13 3.11
CA ALA A 122 -19.06 -3.74 2.95
C ALA A 122 -19.66 -3.12 4.23
N LYS A 123 -19.14 -3.50 5.41
CA LYS A 123 -19.71 -3.15 6.71
C LYS A 123 -18.66 -2.47 7.61
N PRO A 124 -18.74 -1.14 7.79
CA PRO A 124 -17.88 -0.45 8.73
C PRO A 124 -18.25 -0.84 10.17
N LEU A 125 -17.24 -0.88 11.04
CA LEU A 125 -17.37 -1.16 12.45
C LEU A 125 -17.50 0.14 13.24
N SER A 126 -18.21 0.04 14.37
CA SER A 126 -18.41 1.10 15.34
C SER A 126 -18.10 0.58 16.75
N ALA A 127 -18.03 1.49 17.72
CA ALA A 127 -17.91 1.15 19.14
C ALA A 127 -19.04 0.23 19.63
N ASP A 128 -20.24 0.31 19.04
CA ASP A 128 -21.37 -0.56 19.37
C ASP A 128 -21.22 -1.99 18.81
N THR A 129 -20.51 -2.12 17.68
CA THR A 129 -20.41 -3.38 16.94
C THR A 129 -19.17 -4.18 17.36
N GLU A 130 -18.09 -3.51 17.76
CA GLU A 130 -16.83 -4.13 18.17
C GLU A 130 -16.36 -3.58 19.53
N PRO A 131 -16.36 -4.38 20.62
CA PRO A 131 -15.96 -3.90 21.93
C PRO A 131 -14.48 -3.46 22.01
N ARG A 132 -13.64 -3.92 21.09
CA ARG A 132 -12.22 -3.51 21.01
C ARG A 132 -11.99 -2.27 20.16
N PHE A 133 -13.03 -1.65 19.62
CA PHE A 133 -12.94 -0.52 18.68
C PHE A 133 -11.98 0.57 19.17
N ASP A 134 -12.18 1.09 20.39
CA ASP A 134 -11.34 2.17 20.94
C ASP A 134 -9.88 1.75 21.11
N THR A 135 -9.64 0.47 21.44
CA THR A 135 -8.28 -0.05 21.60
C THR A 135 -7.57 -0.16 20.25
N ILE A 136 -8.31 -0.57 19.21
CA ILE A 136 -7.80 -0.70 17.85
C ILE A 136 -7.48 0.68 17.28
N ILE A 137 -8.41 1.64 17.38
CA ILE A 137 -8.20 3.02 16.90
C ILE A 137 -6.99 3.65 17.59
N LYS A 138 -6.89 3.60 18.92
CA LYS A 138 -5.72 4.14 19.65
C LYS A 138 -4.40 3.52 19.20
N LYS A 139 -4.41 2.23 18.84
CA LYS A 139 -3.21 1.55 18.34
C LYS A 139 -2.84 2.01 16.93
N ILE A 140 -3.83 2.17 16.05
CA ILE A 140 -3.64 2.69 14.69
C ILE A 140 -3.13 4.13 14.73
N GLU A 141 -3.75 4.99 15.54
CA GLU A 141 -3.34 6.38 15.72
C GLU A 141 -1.90 6.48 16.22
N ARG A 142 -1.54 5.69 17.24
CA ARG A 142 -0.17 5.65 17.76
C ARG A 142 0.84 5.22 16.70
N ALA A 143 0.56 4.14 15.98
CA ALA A 143 1.45 3.64 14.92
C ALA A 143 1.58 4.66 13.77
N THR A 144 0.47 5.33 13.42
CA THR A 144 0.45 6.38 12.38
C THR A 144 1.30 7.58 12.80
N GLU A 145 1.18 8.01 14.06
CA GLU A 145 1.96 9.12 14.61
C GLU A 145 3.46 8.78 14.68
N GLU A 146 3.81 7.58 15.13
CA GLU A 146 5.19 7.08 15.14
C GLU A 146 5.79 7.06 13.73
N HIS A 147 5.03 6.55 12.75
CA HIS A 147 5.46 6.52 11.35
C HIS A 147 5.62 7.94 10.78
N ARG A 148 4.67 8.85 11.03
CA ARG A 148 4.74 10.25 10.56
C ARG A 148 6.01 10.97 11.03
N ARG A 149 6.51 10.65 12.22
CA ARG A 149 7.77 11.23 12.74
C ARG A 149 9.01 10.77 11.99
N THR A 150 8.95 9.62 11.33
CA THR A 150 10.05 9.09 10.51
C THR A 150 10.04 9.61 9.07
N LEU A 151 8.96 10.26 8.63
CA LEU A 151 8.81 10.74 7.26
C LEU A 151 9.66 11.99 7.04
N THR A 152 10.58 11.90 6.08
CA THR A 152 11.25 13.06 5.48
C THR A 152 10.59 13.37 4.15
N PRO A 153 10.01 14.57 3.95
CA PRO A 153 9.32 14.89 2.70
C PRO A 153 10.32 14.94 1.54
N ASP A 154 10.10 14.10 0.54
CA ASP A 154 10.84 14.15 -0.72
C ASP A 154 10.24 15.20 -1.68
N PRO A 155 11.07 15.82 -2.54
CA PRO A 155 10.58 16.77 -3.53
C PRO A 155 9.61 16.10 -4.51
N GLU A 156 8.53 16.81 -4.86
CA GLU A 156 7.47 16.30 -5.74
C GLU A 156 8.00 16.02 -7.15
N GLN A 157 8.34 14.74 -7.39
CA GLN A 157 8.88 14.30 -8.69
C GLN A 157 7.85 14.42 -9.81
N LEU A 158 6.56 14.27 -9.50
CA LEU A 158 5.45 14.35 -10.44
C LEU A 158 4.78 15.73 -10.48
N SER A 159 5.54 16.79 -10.21
CA SER A 159 5.06 18.16 -10.40
C SER A 159 4.80 18.45 -11.89
N MET A 160 3.94 19.43 -12.19
CA MET A 160 3.68 19.86 -13.57
C MET A 160 4.97 20.23 -14.31
N TYR A 161 5.92 20.89 -13.64
CA TYR A 161 7.21 21.24 -14.22
C TYR A 161 8.05 20.01 -14.63
N ASN A 162 7.96 18.91 -13.88
CA ASN A 162 8.68 17.67 -14.15
C ASN A 162 7.97 16.77 -15.16
N MET A 163 6.63 16.82 -15.24
CA MET A 163 5.83 16.00 -16.14
C MET A 163 5.62 16.61 -17.54
N VAL A 164 5.72 17.94 -17.68
CA VAL A 164 5.57 18.59 -18.99
C VAL A 164 6.61 18.04 -19.96
N TRP A 165 6.16 17.72 -21.17
CA TRP A 165 7.00 17.15 -22.21
C TRP A 165 8.14 18.11 -22.57
N LYS A 166 9.37 17.64 -22.40
CA LYS A 166 10.59 18.40 -22.69
C LYS A 166 11.22 17.86 -23.96
N LEU A 167 11.06 18.61 -25.05
CA LEU A 167 11.61 18.28 -26.37
C LEU A 167 13.11 17.94 -26.30
N TRP A 168 13.87 18.71 -25.51
CA TRP A 168 15.31 18.52 -25.33
C TRP A 168 15.73 17.30 -24.48
N LEU A 169 14.78 16.59 -23.85
CA LEU A 169 15.04 15.34 -23.12
C LEU A 169 14.61 14.10 -23.92
N GLN A 170 14.11 14.28 -25.14
CA GLN A 170 13.65 13.14 -25.94
C GLN A 170 14.84 12.38 -26.51
N PRO A 171 14.89 11.04 -26.34
CA PRO A 171 15.83 10.24 -27.09
C PRO A 171 15.50 10.35 -28.58
N CYS A 172 16.52 10.62 -29.39
CA CYS A 172 16.41 10.72 -30.84
C CYS A 172 17.31 9.67 -31.50
N CYS A 173 16.87 9.14 -32.64
CA CYS A 173 17.72 8.29 -33.48
C CYS A 173 18.59 9.20 -34.37
N GLY A 174 19.91 9.24 -34.11
CA GLY A 174 20.85 10.06 -34.89
C GLY A 174 22.15 10.35 -34.15
N THR A 175 23.10 11.01 -34.82
CA THR A 175 24.30 11.55 -34.17
C THR A 175 23.95 12.86 -33.47
N PHE A 176 24.21 12.94 -32.17
CA PHE A 176 24.25 14.19 -31.41
C PHE A 176 25.15 15.18 -32.17
N THR A 177 24.70 16.25 -32.84
CA THR A 177 23.75 17.35 -32.54
C THR A 177 22.62 17.54 -33.58
N PHE A 178 22.28 16.54 -34.38
CA PHE A 178 21.28 16.67 -35.47
C PHE A 178 19.84 16.33 -35.06
N CYS A 179 19.61 16.14 -33.77
CA CYS A 179 18.29 15.88 -33.21
C CYS A 179 17.61 17.19 -32.85
N TRP A 180 16.73 17.65 -33.73
CA TRP A 180 15.85 18.80 -33.55
C TRP A 180 14.41 18.33 -33.53
#